data_AF-A0A3C1WNP5-F1
#
_entry.id   AF-A0A3C1WNP5-F1
#
_cell.length_a   1.000
_cell.length_b   1.000
_cell.length_c   1.000
_cell.angle_alpha   90.00
_cell.angle_beta   90.00
_cell.angle_gamma   90.00
#
_symmetry.space_group_name_H-M   'P 1'
#
loop_
_entity.id
_entity.type
_entity.pdbx_description
1 polymer ?
#
loop_
_entity_poly.entity_id
_entity_poly.type
_entity_poly.pdbx_seq_one_letter_code
_entity_poly.pdbx_strand_id
1 'polypeptide(L)'
;MPFQELIITGNNFKSMFRQDKAYIGVIVGLIFPFMAFVVFYELKSLLLENDLIPSGSFSLKFLSIISLIGNVIPAGAYLRSKKDEALKGIAGITLLIAFGIIAYFYKDFIGS
;
A
#
# COMPACT_ATOMS: atom_id res chain seq x y z
N MET A 1 -26.89 37.00 -12.54
CA MET A 1 -26.51 35.57 -12.67
C MET A 1 -26.67 34.93 -11.30
N PRO A 2 -27.50 33.90 -11.15
CA PRO A 2 -28.01 33.51 -9.84
C PRO A 2 -27.02 32.61 -9.10
N PHE A 3 -26.85 32.87 -7.82
CA PHE A 3 -25.99 32.19 -6.85
C PHE A 3 -26.09 30.65 -6.89
N GLN A 4 -27.22 30.11 -7.35
CA GLN A 4 -27.46 28.67 -7.50
C GLN A 4 -26.53 28.02 -8.55
N GLU A 5 -26.24 28.67 -9.67
CA GLU A 5 -25.30 28.11 -10.66
C GLU A 5 -23.87 28.05 -10.11
N LEU A 6 -23.49 28.97 -9.22
CA LEU A 6 -22.17 28.97 -8.58
C LEU A 6 -22.03 27.80 -7.60
N ILE A 7 -23.09 27.46 -6.87
CA ILE A 7 -23.14 26.31 -5.95
C ILE A 7 -23.13 24.99 -6.73
N ILE A 8 -23.88 24.90 -7.83
CA ILE A 8 -23.94 23.70 -8.67
C ILE A 8 -22.59 23.47 -9.35
N THR A 9 -21.98 24.51 -9.93
CA THR A 9 -20.65 24.43 -10.55
C THR A 9 -19.57 24.09 -9.53
N GLY A 10 -19.61 24.70 -8.34
CA GLY A 10 -18.67 24.41 -7.24
C GLY A 10 -18.77 22.97 -6.72
N ASN A 11 -19.99 22.42 -6.60
CA ASN A 11 -20.21 21.02 -6.22
C ASN A 11 -19.75 20.04 -7.31
N ASN A 12 -19.97 20.36 -8.58
CA ASN A 12 -19.52 19.55 -9.71
C ASN A 12 -17.99 19.54 -9.84
N PHE A 13 -17.32 20.65 -9.54
CA PHE A 13 -15.85 20.69 -9.48
C PHE A 13 -15.31 19.79 -8.35
N LYS A 14 -15.94 19.84 -7.17
CA LYS A 14 -15.53 19.03 -6.02
C LYS A 14 -15.77 17.53 -6.24
N SER A 15 -16.78 17.15 -7.04
CA SER A 15 -17.06 15.75 -7.39
C SER A 15 -16.13 15.22 -8.49
N MET A 16 -15.76 16.04 -9.49
CA MET A 16 -14.82 15.63 -10.56
C MET A 16 -13.43 15.26 -10.04
N PHE A 17 -12.91 15.98 -9.03
CA PHE A 17 -11.62 15.67 -8.42
C PHE A 17 -11.67 14.52 -7.41
N ARG A 18 -12.86 14.10 -6.99
CA ARG A 18 -13.05 12.97 -6.07
C ARG A 18 -13.29 11.70 -6.88
N GLN A 19 -12.27 11.29 -7.63
CA GLN A 19 -12.27 9.97 -8.27
C GLN A 19 -12.09 8.90 -7.20
N ASP A 20 -13.22 8.38 -6.71
CA ASP A 20 -13.28 7.27 -5.76
C ASP A 20 -13.67 6.01 -6.51
N LYS A 21 -12.66 5.29 -7.01
CA LYS A 21 -12.84 4.05 -7.77
C LYS A 21 -11.97 2.96 -7.18
N ALA A 22 -12.53 1.77 -6.99
CA ALA A 22 -11.83 0.65 -6.37
C ALA A 22 -10.54 0.26 -7.10
N TYR A 23 -10.51 0.32 -8.43
CA TYR A 23 -9.31 -0.01 -9.20
C TYR A 23 -8.12 0.93 -8.89
N ILE A 24 -8.37 2.20 -8.55
CA ILE A 24 -7.32 3.14 -8.15
C ILE A 24 -6.68 2.64 -6.85
N GLY A 25 -7.52 2.16 -5.93
CA GLY A 25 -7.08 1.48 -4.71
C GLY A 25 -6.24 0.25 -4.97
N VAL A 26 -6.66 -0.61 -5.91
CA VAL A 26 -5.91 -1.81 -6.29
C VAL A 26 -4.53 -1.45 -6.84
N ILE A 27 -4.45 -0.49 -7.75
CA ILE A 27 -3.18 -0.05 -8.35
C ILE A 27 -2.24 0.49 -7.26
N VAL A 28 -2.74 1.39 -6.41
CA VAL A 28 -1.92 1.96 -5.32
C VAL A 28 -1.50 0.89 -4.32
N GLY A 29 -2.41 -0.02 -3.94
CA GLY A 29 -2.13 -1.11 -3.02
C GLY A 29 -1.18 -2.18 -3.57
N LEU A 30 -0.89 -2.19 -4.88
CA LEU A 30 0.12 -3.05 -5.50
C LEU A 30 1.46 -2.33 -5.67
N ILE A 31 1.43 -1.07 -6.11
CA ILE A 31 2.65 -0.28 -6.32
C ILE A 31 3.34 0.03 -4.99
N PHE A 32 2.57 0.40 -3.97
CA PHE A 32 3.14 0.89 -2.71
C PHE A 32 3.97 -0.17 -1.98
N PRO A 33 3.51 -1.44 -1.82
CA PRO A 33 4.32 -2.49 -1.23
C PRO A 33 5.54 -2.84 -2.07
N PHE A 34 5.43 -2.80 -3.40
CA PHE A 34 6.58 -3.05 -4.27
C PHE A 34 7.67 -1.98 -4.08
N MET A 35 7.28 -0.71 -4.07
CA MET A 35 8.20 0.40 -3.79
C MET A 35 8.81 0.30 -2.40
N ALA A 36 8.01 -0.01 -1.37
CA ALA A 36 8.50 -0.21 -0.01
C ALA A 36 9.51 -1.37 0.06
N PHE A 37 9.26 -2.45 -0.67
CA PHE A 37 10.17 -3.59 -0.74
C PHE A 37 11.52 -3.21 -1.33
N VAL A 38 11.53 -2.51 -2.46
CA VAL A 38 12.78 -2.02 -3.07
C VAL A 38 13.54 -1.14 -2.08
N VAL A 39 12.88 -0.19 -1.44
CA VAL A 39 13.52 0.71 -0.46
C VAL A 39 14.12 -0.07 0.71
N PHE A 40 13.38 -1.02 1.30
CA PHE A 40 13.90 -1.81 2.43
C PHE A 40 14.99 -2.78 2.01
N TYR A 41 14.94 -3.31 0.79
CA TYR A 41 15.97 -4.18 0.24
C TYR A 41 17.28 -3.42 0.03
N GLU A 42 17.23 -2.23 -0.58
CA GLU A 42 18.40 -1.35 -0.74
C GLU A 42 18.96 -0.91 0.61
N LEU A 43 18.08 -0.52 1.55
CA LEU A 43 18.50 -0.18 2.91
C LEU A 43 19.22 -1.36 3.59
N LYS A 44 18.71 -2.59 3.42
CA LYS A 44 19.39 -3.80 3.90
C LYS A 44 20.76 -3.96 3.25
N SER A 45 20.90 -3.75 1.93
CA SER A 45 22.20 -3.86 1.25
C SER A 45 23.21 -2.87 1.82
N LEU A 46 22.81 -1.61 1.96
CA LEU A 46 23.66 -0.56 2.53
C LEU A 46 24.07 -0.87 3.98
N LEU A 47 23.15 -1.38 4.81
CA LEU A 47 23.46 -1.74 6.19
C LEU A 47 24.41 -2.95 6.27
N LEU A 48 24.28 -3.93 5.36
CA LEU A 48 25.20 -5.07 5.28
C LEU A 48 26.59 -4.63 4.80
N GLU A 49 26.67 -3.78 3.78
CA GLU A 49 27.93 -3.28 3.21
C GLU A 49 28.74 -2.44 4.21
N ASN A 50 28.08 -1.83 5.19
CA ASN A 50 28.73 -1.03 6.24
C ASN A 50 28.92 -1.80 7.57
N ASP A 51 28.74 -3.13 7.57
CA ASP A 51 28.84 -3.99 8.77
C ASP A 51 27.94 -3.54 9.94
N LEU A 52 26.83 -2.84 9.64
CA LEU A 52 25.89 -2.32 10.65
C LEU A 52 24.89 -3.37 11.12
N ILE A 53 24.69 -4.44 10.32
CA ILE A 53 23.84 -5.58 10.67
C ILE A 53 24.52 -6.90 10.27
N PRO A 54 24.30 -8.00 11.03
CA PRO A 54 24.87 -9.29 10.68
C PRO A 54 24.22 -9.93 9.46
N SER A 55 25.00 -10.75 8.75
CA SER A 55 24.57 -11.54 7.59
C SER A 55 23.37 -12.42 7.96
N GLY A 56 22.27 -12.33 7.20
CA GLY A 56 21.03 -13.04 7.48
C GLY A 56 19.97 -12.20 8.23
N SER A 57 20.33 -11.00 8.70
CA SER A 57 19.35 -10.02 9.18
C SER A 57 18.40 -9.60 8.06
N PHE A 58 17.17 -9.23 8.43
CA PHE A 58 16.09 -8.85 7.51
C PHE A 58 15.87 -9.91 6.42
N SER A 59 15.37 -11.07 6.84
CA SER A 59 15.02 -12.16 5.93
C SER A 59 14.06 -11.69 4.83
N LEU A 60 14.04 -12.39 3.69
CA LEU A 60 13.11 -12.09 2.60
C LEU A 60 11.65 -12.07 3.10
N LYS A 61 11.29 -13.03 3.97
CA LYS A 61 9.99 -13.09 4.64
C LYS A 61 9.67 -11.82 5.43
N PHE A 62 10.61 -11.32 6.23
CA PHE A 62 10.45 -10.08 6.98
C PHE A 62 10.25 -8.89 6.03
N LEU A 63 11.09 -8.76 5.00
CA LEU A 63 11.00 -7.69 4.00
C LEU A 63 9.64 -7.70 3.28
N SER A 64 9.14 -8.87 2.87
CA SER A 64 7.84 -8.98 2.22
C SER A 64 6.68 -8.53 3.12
N ILE A 65 6.70 -8.93 4.40
CA ILE A 65 5.66 -8.56 5.37
C ILE A 65 5.69 -7.06 5.67
N ILE A 66 6.86 -6.50 5.99
CA ILE A 66 6.97 -5.07 6.35
C ILE A 66 6.63 -4.16 5.17
N SER A 67 6.95 -4.59 3.94
CA SER A 67 6.59 -3.87 2.73
C SER A 67 5.08 -3.85 2.49
N LEU A 68 4.40 -4.98 2.76
CA LEU A 68 2.94 -5.05 2.69
C LEU A 68 2.26 -4.14 3.73
N ILE A 69 2.82 -4.05 4.94
CA ILE A 69 2.37 -3.10 5.98
C ILE A 69 2.44 -1.65 5.48
N GLY A 70 3.33 -1.35 4.52
CA GLY A 70 3.40 -0.06 3.85
C GLY A 70 2.04 0.43 3.31
N ASN A 71 1.12 -0.46 2.93
CA ASN A 71 -0.23 -0.09 2.49
C ASN A 71 -1.07 0.66 3.53
N VAL A 72 -0.69 0.65 4.81
CA VAL A 72 -1.31 1.47 5.86
C VAL A 72 -1.20 2.97 5.53
N ILE A 73 -0.12 3.40 4.86
CA ILE A 73 0.11 4.81 4.51
C ILE A 73 -0.96 5.32 3.52
N PRO A 74 -1.11 4.74 2.30
CA PRO A 74 -2.16 5.17 1.38
C PRO A 74 -3.56 4.88 1.93
N ALA A 75 -3.76 3.80 2.69
CA ALA A 75 -5.05 3.51 3.34
C ALA A 75 -5.46 4.63 4.31
N GLY A 76 -4.53 5.09 5.17
CA GLY A 76 -4.78 6.20 6.09
C GLY A 76 -5.08 7.51 5.37
N ALA A 77 -4.40 7.80 4.27
CA ALA A 77 -4.68 8.97 3.43
C ALA A 77 -6.08 8.91 2.80
N TYR A 78 -6.50 7.74 2.31
CA TYR A 78 -7.82 7.53 1.69
C TYR A 78 -8.95 7.55 2.72
N LEU A 79 -8.71 7.01 3.91
CA LEU A 79 -9.65 7.09 5.03
C LEU A 79 -9.93 8.55 5.42
N ARG A 80 -8.88 9.38 5.57
CA ARG A 80 -9.02 10.83 5.85
C ARG A 80 -9.74 11.58 4.73
N SER A 81 -9.57 11.13 3.49
CA SER A 81 -10.16 11.74 2.30
C SER A 81 -11.56 11.21 1.96
N LYS A 82 -12.12 10.30 2.78
CA LYS A 82 -13.41 9.64 2.55
C LYS A 82 -13.50 8.99 1.14
N LYS A 83 -12.45 8.26 0.75
CA LYS A 83 -12.37 7.50 -0.50
C LYS A 83 -12.62 6.00 -0.22
N ASP A 84 -13.88 5.66 0.03
CA ASP A 84 -14.25 4.35 0.57
C ASP A 84 -14.07 3.23 -0.47
N GLU A 85 -14.36 3.50 -1.74
CA GLU A 85 -14.19 2.51 -2.81
C GLU A 85 -12.71 2.24 -3.07
N ALA A 86 -11.89 3.29 -3.14
CA ALA A 86 -10.45 3.12 -3.25
C ALA A 86 -9.86 2.40 -2.02
N LEU A 87 -10.38 2.64 -0.81
CA LEU A 87 -9.94 1.93 0.39
C LEU A 87 -10.26 0.42 0.32
N LYS A 88 -11.44 0.04 -0.17
CA LYS A 88 -11.79 -1.36 -0.44
C LYS A 88 -10.82 -2.01 -1.44
N GLY A 89 -10.42 -1.26 -2.48
CA GLY A 89 -9.42 -1.69 -3.44
C GLY A 89 -8.07 -2.00 -2.80
N ILE A 90 -7.57 -1.11 -1.94
CA ILE A 90 -6.32 -1.32 -1.17
C ILE A 90 -6.45 -2.55 -0.26
N ALA A 91 -7.56 -2.66 0.49
CA ALA A 91 -7.76 -3.78 1.40
C ALA A 91 -7.80 -5.13 0.66
N GLY A 92 -8.55 -5.18 -0.46
CA GLY A 92 -8.67 -6.39 -1.27
C GLY A 92 -7.33 -6.86 -1.83
N ILE A 93 -6.55 -5.96 -2.45
CA ILE A 93 -5.24 -6.34 -2.99
C ILE A 93 -4.22 -6.66 -1.88
N THR A 94 -4.30 -5.97 -0.74
CA THR A 94 -3.44 -6.25 0.42
C THR A 94 -3.66 -7.66 0.94
N LEU A 95 -4.93 -8.08 1.07
CA LEU A 95 -5.27 -9.44 1.49
C LEU A 95 -4.79 -10.48 0.47
N LEU A 96 -4.97 -10.21 -0.83
CA LEU A 96 -4.48 -11.12 -1.87
C LEU A 96 -2.96 -11.30 -1.81
N ILE A 97 -2.21 -10.21 -1.66
CA ILE A 97 -0.75 -10.26 -1.50
C ILE A 97 -0.38 -10.98 -0.20
N ALA A 98 -1.10 -10.73 0.91
CA ALA A 98 -0.87 -11.42 2.18
C ALA A 98 -1.01 -12.95 2.03
N PHE A 99 -2.09 -13.41 1.37
CA PHE A 99 -2.27 -14.82 1.07
C PHE A 99 -1.16 -15.37 0.18
N GLY A 100 -0.71 -14.59 -0.82
CA GLY A 100 0.45 -14.94 -1.64
C GLY A 100 1.73 -15.14 -0.84
N ILE A 101 2.03 -14.22 0.10
CA ILE A 101 3.19 -14.32 1.01
C ILE A 101 3.06 -15.55 1.90
N ILE A 102 1.90 -15.78 2.51
CA ILE A 102 1.66 -16.94 3.38
C ILE A 102 1.81 -18.24 2.60
N ALA A 103 1.25 -18.33 1.39
CA ALA A 103 1.37 -19.50 0.53
C ALA A 103 2.83 -19.76 0.12
N TYR A 104 3.58 -18.70 -0.22
CA TYR A 104 4.98 -18.81 -0.62
C TYR A 104 5.88 -19.27 0.55
N PHE A 105 5.67 -18.74 1.75
CA PHE A 105 6.45 -19.07 2.95
C PHE A 105 5.77 -20.10 3.86
N TYR A 106 4.83 -20.90 3.34
CA TYR A 106 4.00 -21.81 4.15
C TYR A 106 4.83 -22.77 5.01
N LYS A 107 5.89 -23.35 4.44
CA LYS A 107 6.81 -24.25 5.16
C LYS A 107 7.50 -23.56 6.34
N ASP A 108 7.96 -22.33 6.12
CA ASP A 108 8.61 -21.51 7.15
C ASP A 108 7.65 -21.07 8.27
N PHE A 109 6.33 -21.13 8.05
CA PHE A 109 5.33 -20.85 9.08
C PHE A 109 4.96 -22.07 9.91
N ILE A 110 5.13 -23.28 9.38
CA ILE A 110 4.72 -24.54 10.03
C ILE A 110 5.89 -25.23 10.74
N GLY A 111 7.12 -24.73 10.56
CA GLY A 111 8.28 -25.17 11.35
C GLY A 111 8.81 -26.55 10.94
N SER A 112 8.72 -26.88 9.65
CA SER A 112 9.30 -28.10 9.06
C SER A 112 10.77 -27.93 8.72
#